data_AF-A0A7T6VIX5-F1
#
_entry.id   AF-A0A7T6VIX5-F1
#
_cell.length_a   1.000
_cell.length_b   1.000
_cell.length_c   1.000
_cell.angle_alpha   90.00
_cell.angle_beta   90.00
_cell.angle_gamma   90.00
#
_symmetry.space_group_name_H-M   'P 1'
#
loop_
_entity.id
_entity.type
_entity.pdbx_description
1 polymer ?
#
loop_
_entity_poly.entity_id
_entity_poly.type
_entity_poly.pdbx_seq_one_letter_code
_entity_poly.pdbx_strand_id
1 'polypeptide(L)'
;MKLGRRPSTGAVVLNLLETIGPMSAREIADYLGVRIQDIHSAINVMRRAHELRGETKLVYVKDWEFPARVHGGRENAIWSRGDLPCKKRPKRNKPEVERRYKARKRVIARVARTAPGNHFASLIAQVTA
;
A
#
# COMPACT_ATOMS: atom_id res chain seq x y z
N MET A 1 -25.25 1.23 -32.47
CA MET A 1 -24.51 1.84 -31.34
C MET A 1 -23.40 0.90 -30.91
N LYS A 2 -22.12 1.26 -31.09
CA LYS A 2 -21.00 0.44 -30.61
C LYS A 2 -20.98 0.54 -29.08
N LEU A 3 -21.33 -0.54 -28.38
CA LEU A 3 -21.14 -0.68 -26.94
C LEU A 3 -19.66 -0.42 -26.65
N GLY A 4 -19.35 0.77 -26.12
CA GLY A 4 -17.99 1.13 -25.75
C GLY A 4 -17.45 0.09 -24.77
N ARG A 5 -16.39 -0.60 -25.18
CA ARG A 5 -15.74 -1.60 -24.32
C ARG A 5 -15.35 -0.90 -23.03
N ARG A 6 -15.81 -1.42 -21.88
CA ARG A 6 -15.44 -0.85 -20.58
C ARG A 6 -13.91 -0.82 -20.48
N PRO A 7 -13.32 0.31 -20.05
CA PRO A 7 -11.88 0.41 -19.91
C PRO A 7 -11.38 -0.64 -18.92
N SER A 8 -10.23 -1.25 -19.22
CA SER A 8 -9.60 -2.20 -18.30
C SER A 8 -9.15 -1.50 -17.02
N THR A 9 -9.05 -2.23 -15.91
CA THR A 9 -8.52 -1.68 -14.65
C THR A 9 -7.14 -1.07 -14.84
N GLY A 10 -6.28 -1.67 -15.66
CA GLY A 10 -4.95 -1.11 -15.98
C GLY A 10 -5.03 0.24 -16.70
N ALA A 11 -5.91 0.37 -17.69
CA ALA A 11 -6.12 1.64 -18.39
C ALA A 11 -6.64 2.75 -17.45
N VAL A 12 -7.56 2.39 -16.54
CA VAL A 12 -8.06 3.32 -15.51
C VAL A 12 -6.93 3.76 -14.57
N VAL A 13 -6.09 2.82 -14.11
CA VAL A 13 -4.94 3.13 -13.24
C VAL A 13 -3.94 4.05 -13.94
N LEU A 14 -3.63 3.82 -15.20
CA LEU A 14 -2.70 4.66 -15.97
C LEU A 14 -3.23 6.08 -16.16
N ASN A 15 -4.52 6.24 -16.42
CA ASN A 15 -5.15 7.54 -16.53
C ASN A 15 -5.15 8.27 -15.17
N LEU A 16 -5.42 7.55 -14.08
CA LEU A 16 -5.38 8.10 -12.74
C LEU A 16 -3.98 8.63 -12.38
N LEU A 17 -2.94 7.83 -12.64
CA LEU A 17 -1.54 8.21 -12.38
C LEU A 17 -1.05 9.35 -13.27
N GLU A 18 -1.65 9.53 -14.46
CA GLU A 18 -1.38 10.65 -15.36
C GLU A 18 -2.09 11.94 -14.91
N THR A 19 -3.34 11.81 -14.46
CA THR A 19 -4.21 12.96 -14.14
C THR A 19 -3.99 13.50 -12.73
N ILE A 20 -3.93 12.62 -11.73
CA ILE A 20 -3.78 12.98 -10.31
C ILE A 20 -2.29 13.01 -9.93
N GLY A 21 -1.51 12.11 -10.51
CA GLY A 21 -0.10 11.95 -10.22
C GLY A 21 0.20 10.69 -9.39
N PRO A 22 1.38 10.63 -8.76
CA PRO A 22 1.87 9.42 -8.11
C PRO A 22 1.02 9.02 -6.89
N MET A 23 0.64 7.75 -6.83
CA MET A 23 -0.23 7.21 -5.79
C MET A 23 0.17 5.78 -5.39
N SER A 24 -0.11 5.42 -4.14
CA SER A 24 -0.02 4.05 -3.66
C SER A 24 -1.17 3.20 -4.21
N ALA A 25 -0.97 1.88 -4.26
CA ALA A 25 -2.05 0.94 -4.63
C ALA A 25 -3.27 1.05 -3.71
N ARG A 26 -3.06 1.47 -2.45
CA ARG A 26 -4.14 1.68 -1.48
C ARG A 26 -4.98 2.90 -1.84
N GLU A 27 -4.34 4.04 -2.09
CA GLU A 27 -5.06 5.27 -2.49
C GLU A 27 -5.82 5.08 -3.79
N ILE A 28 -5.23 4.36 -4.76
CA ILE A 28 -5.91 4.00 -6.01
C ILE A 28 -7.15 3.13 -5.73
N ALA A 29 -7.01 2.13 -4.85
CA ALA A 29 -8.12 1.24 -4.51
C ALA A 29 -9.25 1.97 -3.77
N ASP A 30 -8.89 2.83 -2.81
CA ASP A 30 -9.83 3.64 -2.06
C ASP A 30 -10.54 4.66 -2.97
N TYR A 31 -9.82 5.30 -3.90
CA TYR A 31 -10.40 6.23 -4.88
C TYR A 31 -11.38 5.56 -5.84
N LEU A 32 -11.04 4.36 -6.34
CA LEU A 32 -11.87 3.63 -7.30
C LEU A 32 -12.97 2.79 -6.63
N GLY A 33 -12.98 2.68 -5.30
CA GLY A 33 -13.93 1.83 -4.57
C GLY A 33 -13.75 0.33 -4.86
N VAL A 34 -12.52 -0.12 -5.13
CA VAL A 34 -12.21 -1.51 -5.48
C VAL A 34 -11.27 -2.15 -4.46
N ARG A 35 -11.08 -3.47 -4.53
CA ARG A 35 -10.16 -4.15 -3.61
C ARG A 35 -8.73 -3.87 -4.02
N ILE A 36 -7.86 -3.69 -3.02
CA ILE A 36 -6.44 -3.41 -3.24
C ILE A 36 -5.74 -4.52 -4.05
N GLN A 37 -6.17 -5.79 -3.88
CA GLN A 37 -5.64 -6.92 -4.64
C GLN A 37 -5.86 -6.79 -6.15
N ASP A 38 -6.98 -6.20 -6.55
CA ASP A 38 -7.32 -5.99 -7.96
C ASP A 38 -6.36 -4.95 -8.59
N ILE A 39 -5.98 -3.91 -7.82
CA ILE A 39 -4.98 -2.92 -8.22
C ILE A 39 -3.57 -3.54 -8.30
N HIS A 40 -3.16 -4.33 -7.30
CA HIS A 40 -1.88 -5.05 -7.34
C HIS A 40 -1.78 -5.98 -8.55
N SER A 41 -2.86 -6.72 -8.84
CA SER A 41 -2.95 -7.58 -10.01
C SER A 41 -2.82 -6.79 -11.30
N ALA A 42 -3.57 -5.69 -11.45
CA ALA A 42 -3.51 -4.82 -12.62
C ALA A 42 -2.10 -4.25 -12.86
N ILE A 43 -1.45 -3.72 -11.82
CA ILE A 43 -0.08 -3.19 -11.91
C ILE A 43 0.92 -4.28 -12.32
N ASN A 44 0.82 -5.48 -11.72
CA ASN A 44 1.72 -6.59 -12.06
C ASN A 44 1.51 -7.09 -13.49
N VAL A 45 0.26 -7.21 -13.94
CA VAL A 45 -0.08 -7.60 -15.32
C VAL A 45 0.49 -6.59 -16.31
N MET A 46 0.28 -5.29 -16.09
CA MET A 46 0.84 -4.24 -16.95
C MET A 46 2.36 -4.33 -17.02
N ARG A 47 3.04 -4.43 -15.87
CA ARG A 47 4.50 -4.50 -15.84
C ARG A 47 5.03 -5.75 -16.55
N ARG A 48 4.47 -6.92 -16.27
CA ARG A 48 4.92 -8.20 -16.84
C ARG A 48 4.65 -8.27 -18.33
N ALA A 49 3.52 -7.75 -18.81
CA ALA A 49 3.19 -7.72 -20.23
C ALA A 49 4.22 -6.90 -21.03
N HIS A 50 4.62 -5.74 -20.52
CA HIS A 50 5.64 -4.90 -21.17
C HIS A 50 7.03 -5.53 -21.08
N GLU A 51 7.40 -6.06 -19.92
CA GLU A 51 8.69 -6.75 -19.72
C GLU A 51 8.86 -7.94 -20.66
N LEU A 52 7.82 -8.79 -20.82
CA LEU A 52 7.84 -9.92 -21.75
C LEU A 52 7.96 -9.52 -23.22
N ARG A 53 7.51 -8.31 -23.57
CA ARG A 53 7.59 -7.77 -24.94
C ARG A 53 8.86 -6.97 -25.19
N GLY A 54 9.72 -6.78 -24.19
CA GLY A 54 10.87 -5.88 -24.28
C GLY A 54 10.47 -4.41 -24.44
N GLU A 55 9.22 -4.06 -24.12
CA GLU A 55 8.69 -2.70 -24.24
C GLU A 55 9.06 -1.86 -23.01
N THR A 56 9.07 -0.53 -23.18
CA THR A 56 9.19 0.40 -22.06
C THR A 56 8.05 0.18 -21.07
N LYS A 57 8.40 0.17 -19.79
CA LYS A 57 7.40 0.05 -18.71
C LYS A 57 6.51 1.29 -18.69
N LEU A 58 5.25 1.08 -18.37
CA LEU A 58 4.27 2.16 -18.27
C LEU A 58 4.20 2.78 -16.87
N VAL A 59 4.66 2.05 -15.86
CA VAL A 59 4.66 2.48 -14.45
C VAL A 59 5.96 2.10 -13.78
N TYR A 60 6.40 2.96 -12.85
CA TYR A 60 7.56 2.71 -12.00
C TYR A 60 7.27 3.06 -10.55
N VAL A 61 8.08 2.51 -9.63
CA VAL A 61 8.03 2.89 -8.22
C VAL A 61 8.78 4.22 -8.06
N LYS A 62 8.04 5.30 -7.82
CA LYS A 62 8.61 6.64 -7.60
C LYS A 62 9.17 6.77 -6.18
N ASP A 63 8.41 6.32 -5.19
CA ASP A 63 8.85 6.32 -3.80
C ASP A 63 8.25 5.19 -2.97
N TRP A 64 8.61 5.16 -1.69
CA TRP A 64 8.07 4.24 -0.69
C TRP A 64 7.54 5.02 0.49
N GLU A 65 6.29 4.77 0.83
CA GLU A 65 5.65 5.34 2.00
C GLU A 65 5.61 4.31 3.14
N PHE A 66 5.90 4.75 4.35
CA PHE A 66 5.68 3.96 5.57
C PHE A 66 4.36 4.41 6.18
N PRO A 67 3.28 3.63 6.04
CA PRO A 67 1.99 4.07 6.55
C PRO A 67 2.05 4.15 8.08
N ALA A 68 1.58 5.27 8.62
CA ALA A 68 1.44 5.51 10.06
C ALA A 68 0.29 4.65 10.63
N ARG A 69 0.49 3.32 10.70
CA ARG A 69 -0.50 2.40 11.25
C ARG A 69 -0.16 2.01 12.68
N VAL A 70 -1.20 1.96 13.50
CA VAL A 70 -1.26 1.43 14.88
C VAL A 70 -0.68 0.02 15.05
N HIS A 71 -0.53 -0.76 13.98
CA HIS A 71 0.11 -2.09 14.01
C HIS A 71 1.42 -2.19 13.23
N GLY A 72 1.93 -1.06 12.72
CA GLY A 72 3.08 -1.04 11.83
C GLY A 72 2.65 -1.61 10.47
N GLY A 73 2.99 -0.91 9.40
CA GLY A 73 2.72 -1.37 8.04
C GLY A 73 3.97 -1.90 7.36
N ARG A 74 3.76 -2.72 6.33
CA ARG A 74 4.76 -2.85 5.26
C ARG A 74 4.82 -1.53 4.50
N GLU A 75 5.98 -1.23 3.92
CA GLU A 75 6.14 -0.06 3.06
C GLU A 75 5.23 -0.21 1.83
N ASN A 76 4.50 0.84 1.51
CA ASN A 76 3.69 0.95 0.31
C ASN A 76 4.54 1.55 -0.81
N ALA A 77 4.58 0.90 -1.96
CA ALA A 77 5.16 1.52 -3.14
C ALA A 77 4.22 2.65 -3.63
N ILE A 78 4.80 3.82 -3.88
CA ILE A 78 4.17 4.93 -4.59
C ILE A 78 4.47 4.76 -6.07
N TRP A 79 3.43 4.51 -6.84
CA TRP A 79 3.51 4.29 -8.28
C TRP A 79 3.39 5.60 -9.03
N SER A 80 4.13 5.75 -10.12
CA SER A 80 3.99 6.86 -11.06
C SER A 80 3.96 6.29 -12.47
N ARG A 81 3.27 7.01 -13.37
CA ARG A 81 3.35 6.73 -14.81
C ARG A 81 4.72 7.12 -15.34
N GLY A 82 5.23 6.32 -16.27
CA GLY A 82 6.51 6.54 -16.97
C GLY A 82 7.44 5.34 -16.92
N ASP A 83 8.63 5.53 -17.48
CA ASP A 83 9.63 4.50 -17.75
C ASP A 83 10.93 4.67 -16.94
N LEU A 84 10.93 5.53 -15.91
CA LEU A 84 12.08 5.75 -15.05
C LEU A 84 12.40 4.52 -14.16
N PRO A 85 13.68 4.24 -13.83
CA PRO A 85 14.06 3.15 -12.92
C PRO A 85 13.24 3.13 -11.62
N CYS A 86 12.81 1.95 -11.18
CA CYS A 86 12.08 1.83 -9.91
C CYS A 86 13.02 2.17 -8.75
N LYS A 87 12.57 3.05 -7.84
CA LYS A 87 13.30 3.34 -6.60
C LYS A 87 13.38 2.08 -5.75
N LYS A 88 14.59 1.80 -5.23
CA LYS A 88 14.84 0.63 -4.38
C LYS A 88 13.98 0.72 -3.14
N ARG A 89 13.43 -0.44 -2.74
CA ARG A 89 12.71 -0.56 -1.48
C ARG A 89 13.63 -0.18 -0.33
N PRO A 90 13.23 0.71 0.58
CA PRO A 90 14.03 1.03 1.75
C PRO A 90 14.26 -0.24 2.56
N LYS A 91 15.48 -0.40 3.10
CA LYS A 91 15.78 -1.54 3.99
C LYS A 91 14.94 -1.37 5.24
N ARG A 92 14.18 -2.41 5.59
CA ARG A 92 13.42 -2.47 6.83
C ARG A 92 14.40 -2.34 8.01
N ASN A 93 14.28 -1.27 8.81
CA ASN A 93 15.08 -1.11 10.03
C ASN A 93 14.55 -2.11 11.08
N LYS A 94 15.06 -3.34 11.04
CA LYS A 94 14.65 -4.43 11.93
C LYS A 94 14.69 -4.02 13.41
N PRO A 95 15.76 -3.35 13.91
CA PRO A 95 15.78 -2.79 15.27
C PRO A 95 14.59 -1.87 15.60
N GLU A 96 14.23 -0.98 14.69
CA GLU A 96 13.13 -0.04 14.90
C GLU A 96 11.77 -0.74 14.91
N VAL A 97 11.56 -1.67 13.99
CA VAL A 97 10.33 -2.47 13.93
C VAL A 97 10.18 -3.34 15.18
N GLU A 98 11.26 -3.98 15.65
CA GLU A 98 11.27 -4.75 16.88
C GLU A 98 11.04 -3.87 18.12
N ARG A 99 11.61 -2.65 18.15
CA ARG A 99 11.36 -1.66 19.22
C ARG A 99 9.88 -1.30 19.28
N ARG A 100 9.26 -0.96 18.15
CA ARG A 100 7.81 -0.65 18.05
C ARG A 100 6.95 -1.84 18.49
N TYR A 101 7.30 -3.05 18.07
CA TYR A 101 6.61 -4.28 18.47
C TYR A 101 6.70 -4.54 19.98
N LYS A 102 7.91 -4.45 20.56
CA LYS A 102 8.12 -4.62 22.01
C LYS A 102 7.37 -3.55 22.82
N ALA A 103 7.37 -2.30 22.35
CA ALA A 103 6.62 -1.22 22.99
C ALA A 103 5.10 -1.53 23.04
N ARG A 104 4.51 -1.97 21.92
CA ARG A 104 3.09 -2.36 21.88
C ARG A 104 2.79 -3.56 22.75
N LYS A 105 3.62 -4.60 22.74
CA LYS A 105 3.43 -5.77 23.61
C LYS A 105 3.44 -5.37 25.09
N ARG A 106 4.27 -4.40 25.49
CA ARG A 106 4.27 -3.84 26.85
C ARG A 106 2.98 -3.07 27.17
N VAL A 107 2.48 -2.25 26.25
CA VAL A 107 1.21 -1.51 26.43
C VAL A 107 0.05 -2.49 26.55
N ILE A 108 -0.07 -3.47 25.65
CA ILE A 108 -1.11 -4.50 25.69
C ILE A 108 -1.03 -5.30 27.00
N ALA A 109 0.16 -5.72 27.41
CA ALA A 109 0.34 -6.46 28.67
C ALA A 109 0.07 -5.60 29.92
N ARG A 110 0.28 -4.27 29.85
CA ARG A 110 -0.11 -3.35 30.92
C ARG A 110 -1.63 -3.23 30.99
N VAL A 111 -2.27 -2.98 29.86
CA VAL A 111 -3.72 -2.83 29.74
C VAL A 111 -4.47 -4.10 30.15
N ALA A 112 -3.98 -5.28 29.74
CA ALA A 112 -4.54 -6.57 30.14
C ALA A 112 -4.44 -6.83 31.66
N ARG A 113 -3.42 -6.29 32.33
CA ARG A 113 -3.28 -6.38 33.80
C ARG A 113 -4.18 -5.41 34.55
N THR A 114 -4.42 -4.24 33.97
CA THR A 114 -5.20 -3.17 34.63
C THR A 114 -6.71 -3.34 34.45
N ALA A 115 -7.17 -4.05 33.42
CA ALA A 115 -8.60 -4.29 33.18
C ALA A 115 -8.87 -5.73 32.67
N PRO A 116 -8.80 -6.75 33.53
CA PRO A 116 -9.15 -8.11 33.15
C PRO A 116 -10.63 -8.17 32.72
N GLY A 117 -10.90 -8.69 31.52
CA GLY A 117 -12.26 -8.89 30.99
C GLY A 117 -12.85 -7.72 30.20
N ASN A 118 -12.16 -6.57 30.06
CA ASN A 118 -12.71 -5.43 29.32
C ASN A 118 -12.28 -5.46 27.84
N HIS A 119 -13.16 -5.94 26.96
CA HIS A 119 -12.89 -6.13 25.53
C HIS A 119 -12.44 -4.85 24.79
N PHE A 120 -12.88 -3.68 25.27
CA PHE A 120 -12.54 -2.37 24.71
C PHE A 120 -11.15 -1.86 25.13
N ALA A 121 -10.52 -2.45 26.15
CA ALA A 121 -9.22 -2.02 26.62
C ALA A 121 -8.13 -2.23 25.53
N SER A 122 -8.26 -3.30 24.74
CA SER A 122 -7.39 -3.57 23.58
C SER A 122 -7.50 -2.52 22.47
N LEU A 123 -8.69 -1.95 22.27
CA LEU A 123 -8.98 -0.87 21.32
C LEU A 123 -8.43 0.48 21.79
N ILE A 124 -8.57 0.82 23.07
CA ILE A 124 -8.01 2.06 23.63
C ILE A 124 -6.48 2.03 23.51
N ALA A 125 -5.86 0.90 23.83
CA ALA A 125 -4.41 0.69 23.69
C ALA A 125 -3.88 0.84 22.26
N GLN A 126 -4.74 0.61 21.25
CA GLN A 126 -4.43 0.76 19.84
C GLN A 126 -4.44 2.23 19.41
N VAL A 127 -5.40 3.03 19.88
CA VAL A 127 -5.55 4.43 19.43
C VAL A 127 -4.57 5.37 20.16
N THR A 128 -4.14 5.04 21.38
CA THR A 128 -3.28 5.91 22.21
C THR A 128 -1.77 5.65 22.07
N ALA A 129 -1.33 4.76 21.17
CA ALA A 129 0.07 4.28 21.08
C ALA A 129 0.74 4.51 19.72
#